data_AF-A0AAW5R7N6-F1
#
_entry.id   AF-A0AAW5R7N6-F1
#
_cell.length_a   1.000
_cell.length_b   1.000
_cell.length_c   1.000
_cell.angle_alpha   90.00
_cell.angle_beta   90.00
_cell.angle_gamma   90.00
#
_symmetry.space_group_name_H-M   'P 1'
#
loop_
_entity.id
_entity.type
_entity.pdbx_description
1 polymer ?
#
loop_
_entity_poly.entity_id
_entity_poly.type
_entity_poly.pdbx_seq_one_letter_code
_entity_poly.pdbx_strand_id
1 'polypeptide(L)'
;MLRGLNWILLVAGLALVAISIISETDTGIGVFLIPAVGFFVAFAYVPYVAFGVLNKRLTRTVPLAICTVGLLGLSAFWVWGFGGAFWWNKNPDAQDALILVVLPAYMIAATGALALGAWGLERYLTSRRS
;
A
#
# COMPACT_ATOMS: atom_id res chain seq x y z
N MET A 1 -0.05 19.66 -9.35
CA MET A 1 -0.91 19.41 -8.16
C MET A 1 -1.03 17.92 -7.84
N LEU A 2 -1.62 17.07 -8.71
CA LEU A 2 -1.82 15.63 -8.45
C LEU A 2 -0.55 14.85 -8.07
N ARG A 3 0.58 15.13 -8.74
CA ARG A 3 1.86 14.49 -8.40
C ARG A 3 2.30 14.75 -6.96
N GLY A 4 2.11 15.98 -6.47
CA GLY A 4 2.40 16.35 -5.09
C GLY A 4 1.46 15.67 -4.10
N LEU A 5 0.17 15.62 -4.42
CA LEU A 5 -0.81 14.87 -3.63
C LEU A 5 -0.45 13.38 -3.53
N ASN A 6 -0.07 12.75 -4.64
CA ASN A 6 0.35 11.35 -4.66
C ASN A 6 1.58 11.10 -3.78
N TRP A 7 2.51 12.05 -3.70
CA TRP A 7 3.64 11.93 -2.77
C TRP A 7 3.20 12.02 -1.31
N ILE A 8 2.29 12.93 -0.99
CA ILE A 8 1.73 13.05 0.36
C ILE A 8 1.02 11.76 0.75
N LEU A 9 0.15 11.23 -0.12
CA LEU A 9 -0.59 9.99 0.12
C LEU A 9 0.34 8.78 0.22
N LEU A 10 1.41 8.74 -0.57
CA LEU A 10 2.43 7.71 -0.48
C LEU A 10 3.10 7.72 0.89
N VAL A 11 3.63 8.86 1.32
CA VAL A 11 4.33 8.98 2.62
C VAL A 11 3.38 8.70 3.77
N ALA A 12 2.16 9.22 3.71
CA ALA A 12 1.14 8.97 4.72
C ALA A 12 0.76 7.48 4.81
N GLY A 13 0.59 6.80 3.67
CA GLY A 13 0.28 5.37 3.62
C GLY A 13 1.42 4.50 4.15
N LEU A 14 2.67 4.82 3.79
CA LEU A 14 3.85 4.14 4.34
C LEU A 14 3.95 4.32 5.85
N ALA A 15 3.81 5.56 6.34
CA ALA A 15 3.84 5.86 7.77
C ALA A 15 2.72 5.13 8.52
N LEU A 16 1.50 5.12 7.97
CA LEU A 16 0.36 4.38 8.52
C LEU A 16 0.72 2.90 8.70
N VAL A 17 1.20 2.22 7.65
CA VAL A 17 1.55 0.80 7.69
C VAL A 17 2.61 0.51 8.72
N ALA A 18 3.73 1.26 8.73
CA ALA A 18 4.80 1.03 9.69
C ALA A 18 4.34 1.24 11.12
N ILE A 19 3.67 2.36 11.40
CA ILE A 19 3.19 2.66 12.76
C ILE A 19 2.21 1.58 13.22
N SER A 20 1.29 1.15 12.34
CA SER A 20 0.30 0.10 12.67
C SER A 20 0.97 -1.21 13.08
N ILE A 21 1.98 -1.66 12.33
CA ILE A 21 2.66 -2.92 12.63
C ILE A 21 3.52 -2.79 13.89
N ILE A 22 4.27 -1.68 14.04
CA ILE A 22 5.12 -1.44 15.21
C ILE A 22 4.29 -1.40 16.49
N SER A 23 3.15 -0.70 16.49
CA SER A 23 2.31 -0.55 17.69
C SER A 23 1.76 -1.87 18.21
N GLU A 24 1.50 -2.83 17.33
CA GLU A 24 1.03 -4.17 17.73
C GLU A 24 2.17 -5.13 18.09
N THR A 25 3.44 -4.75 17.84
CA THR A 25 4.57 -5.60 18.18
C THR A 25 4.92 -5.50 19.67
N ASP A 26 4.73 -4.33 20.28
CA ASP A 26 5.04 -4.09 21.70
C ASP A 26 4.07 -4.79 22.66
N THR A 27 2.92 -5.26 22.18
CA THR A 27 1.81 -5.75 23.02
C THR A 27 1.70 -7.28 23.15
N GLY A 28 2.42 -8.10 22.37
CA GLY A 28 2.15 -9.55 22.44
C GLY A 28 3.12 -10.56 21.83
N ILE A 29 4.25 -10.18 21.22
CA ILE A 29 5.00 -11.16 20.40
C ILE A 29 6.52 -11.03 20.62
N GLY A 30 7.13 -12.08 21.16
CA GLY A 30 8.50 -12.10 21.71
C GLY A 30 9.63 -11.69 20.76
N VAL A 31 10.77 -11.31 21.36
CA VAL A 31 11.99 -10.67 20.82
C VAL A 31 12.55 -11.22 19.48
N PHE A 32 12.19 -12.43 19.06
CA PHE A 32 12.47 -12.95 17.71
C PHE A 32 11.64 -12.30 16.58
N LEU A 33 10.71 -11.38 16.90
CA LEU A 33 9.88 -10.70 15.89
C LEU A 33 10.48 -9.48 15.21
N ILE A 34 11.53 -8.85 15.73
CA ILE A 34 12.04 -7.60 15.14
C ILE A 34 12.41 -7.76 13.64
N PRO A 35 13.10 -8.84 13.21
CA PRO A 35 13.34 -9.09 11.79
C PRO A 35 12.05 -9.39 11.00
N ALA A 36 11.08 -10.07 11.62
CA ALA A 36 9.80 -10.40 11.00
C ALA A 36 8.94 -9.13 10.79
N VAL A 37 8.95 -8.19 11.73
CA VAL A 37 8.31 -6.88 11.60
C VAL A 37 8.90 -6.11 10.43
N GLY A 38 10.23 -6.05 10.34
CA GLY A 38 10.91 -5.43 9.21
C GLY A 38 10.49 -6.04 7.87
N PHE A 39 10.36 -7.38 7.82
CA PHE A 39 9.86 -8.09 6.64
C PHE A 39 8.41 -7.73 6.31
N PHE A 40 7.48 -7.75 7.27
CA PHE A 40 6.07 -7.44 7.03
C PHE A 40 5.86 -6.00 6.60
N VAL A 41 6.57 -5.05 7.22
CA VAL A 41 6.56 -3.64 6.80
C VAL A 41 7.06 -3.51 5.37
N ALA A 42 8.23 -4.10 5.04
CA ALA A 42 8.77 -4.05 3.69
C ALA A 42 7.84 -4.70 2.66
N PHE A 43 7.19 -5.81 3.02
CA PHE A 43 6.25 -6.51 2.15
C PHE A 43 4.98 -5.68 1.90
N ALA A 44 4.42 -5.06 2.94
CA ALA A 44 3.28 -4.15 2.85
C ALA A 44 3.60 -2.85 2.09
N TYR A 45 4.88 -2.44 2.02
CA TYR A 45 5.32 -1.27 1.27
C TYR A 45 5.38 -1.46 -0.24
N VAL A 46 5.58 -2.69 -0.73
CA VAL A 46 5.69 -3.01 -2.16
C VAL A 46 4.62 -2.33 -3.03
N PRO A 47 3.31 -2.41 -2.72
CA PRO A 47 2.27 -1.77 -3.53
C PRO A 47 2.41 -0.23 -3.55
N TYR A 48 2.76 0.39 -2.43
CA TYR A 48 3.00 1.84 -2.34
C TYR A 48 4.19 2.25 -3.22
N VAL A 49 5.30 1.52 -3.16
CA VAL A 49 6.51 1.80 -3.95
C VAL A 49 6.22 1.75 -5.45
N ALA A 50 5.41 0.79 -5.91
CA ALA A 50 5.02 0.70 -7.32
C ALA A 50 4.33 2.00 -7.80
N PHE A 51 3.38 2.53 -7.02
CA PHE A 51 2.75 3.81 -7.32
C PHE A 51 3.70 5.01 -7.20
N GLY A 52 4.66 4.98 -6.26
CA GLY A 52 5.71 5.99 -6.17
C GLY A 52 6.59 6.07 -7.42
N VAL A 53 6.98 4.91 -7.96
CA VAL A 53 7.74 4.83 -9.22
C VAL A 53 6.90 5.33 -10.40
N LEU A 54 5.64 4.93 -10.50
CA LEU A 54 4.74 5.41 -11.55
C LEU A 54 4.49 6.91 -11.45
N ASN A 55 4.27 7.45 -10.25
CA ASN A 55 4.06 8.88 -10.04
C ASN A 55 5.24 9.73 -10.53
N LYS A 56 6.48 9.19 -10.50
CA LYS A 56 7.65 9.84 -11.11
C LYS A 56 7.59 9.83 -12.64
N ARG A 57 7.15 8.73 -13.25
CA ARG A 57 7.21 8.47 -14.70
C ARG A 57 6.02 9.02 -15.49
N LEU A 58 4.83 9.06 -14.90
CA LEU A 58 3.58 9.43 -15.58
C LEU A 58 3.43 10.95 -15.66
N THR A 59 3.09 11.48 -16.83
CA THR A 59 3.02 12.93 -17.08
C THR A 59 1.59 13.45 -17.17
N ARG A 60 0.65 12.62 -17.61
CA ARG A 60 -0.73 13.05 -17.84
C ARG A 60 -1.60 12.96 -16.59
N THR A 61 -2.62 13.80 -16.56
CA THR A 61 -3.59 13.91 -15.45
C THR A 61 -4.30 12.60 -15.17
N VAL A 62 -4.80 11.90 -16.20
CA VAL A 62 -5.63 10.69 -16.01
C VAL A 62 -4.83 9.54 -15.38
N PRO A 63 -3.65 9.14 -15.87
CA PRO A 63 -2.82 8.13 -15.21
C PRO A 63 -2.36 8.53 -13.79
N LEU A 64 -2.09 9.83 -13.57
CA LEU A 64 -1.78 10.35 -12.24
C LEU A 64 -2.97 10.24 -11.28
N ALA A 65 -4.19 10.47 -11.76
CA ALA A 65 -5.42 10.32 -10.97
C ALA A 65 -5.69 8.84 -10.63
N ILE A 66 -5.39 7.90 -11.54
CA ILE A 66 -5.45 6.46 -11.23
C ILE A 66 -4.50 6.12 -10.07
N CYS A 67 -3.29 6.70 -10.06
CA CYS A 67 -2.36 6.53 -8.93
C CYS A 67 -2.91 7.14 -7.64
N THR A 68 -3.58 8.30 -7.71
CA THR A 68 -4.24 8.91 -6.54
C THR A 68 -5.29 7.99 -5.93
N VAL A 69 -6.18 7.45 -6.78
CA VAL A 69 -7.23 6.52 -6.35
C VAL A 69 -6.62 5.23 -5.83
N GLY A 70 -5.58 4.70 -6.48
CA GLY A 70 -4.85 3.52 -6.01
C GLY A 70 -4.25 3.70 -4.62
N LEU A 71 -3.58 4.82 -4.37
CA LEU A 71 -2.99 5.13 -3.05
C LEU A 71 -4.06 5.31 -1.96
N LEU A 72 -5.17 5.98 -2.26
CA LEU A 72 -6.30 6.11 -1.34
C LEU A 72 -6.91 4.74 -1.03
N GLY A 73 -7.13 3.93 -2.07
CA GLY A 73 -7.69 2.58 -1.95
C GLY A 73 -6.80 1.66 -1.11
N LEU A 74 -5.48 1.72 -1.29
CA LEU A 74 -4.53 0.96 -0.48
C LEU A 74 -4.60 1.33 1.00
N SER A 75 -4.59 2.63 1.30
CA SER A 75 -4.68 3.10 2.70
C SER A 75 -6.03 2.73 3.32
N ALA A 76 -7.14 2.90 2.60
CA ALA A 76 -8.46 2.50 3.07
C ALA A 76 -8.56 0.99 3.31
N PHE A 77 -8.02 0.18 2.39
CA PHE A 77 -8.00 -1.27 2.51
C PHE A 77 -7.13 -1.74 3.68
N TRP A 78 -5.98 -1.09 3.91
CA TRP A 78 -5.13 -1.38 5.06
C TRP A 78 -5.86 -1.06 6.37
N VAL A 79 -6.44 0.14 6.50
CA VAL A 79 -7.22 0.53 7.69
C VAL A 79 -8.35 -0.47 7.95
N TRP A 80 -9.07 -0.87 6.90
CA TRP A 80 -10.17 -1.82 7.04
C TRP A 80 -9.69 -3.22 7.46
N GLY A 81 -8.71 -3.79 6.75
CA GLY A 81 -8.24 -5.15 6.99
C GLY A 81 -7.43 -5.27 8.28
N PHE A 82 -6.43 -4.41 8.46
CA PHE A 82 -5.58 -4.39 9.66
C PHE A 82 -6.37 -3.91 10.87
N GLY A 83 -7.17 -2.85 10.72
CA GLY A 83 -8.02 -2.36 11.80
C GLY A 83 -9.06 -3.39 12.23
N GLY A 84 -9.64 -4.14 11.28
CA GLY A 84 -10.54 -5.26 11.58
C GLY A 84 -9.87 -6.36 12.41
N ALA A 85 -8.62 -6.68 12.09
CA ALA A 85 -7.86 -7.74 12.76
C ALA A 85 -7.33 -7.34 14.13
N PHE A 86 -6.88 -6.09 14.30
CA PHE A 86 -6.10 -5.68 15.48
C PHE A 86 -6.68 -4.49 16.25
N TRP A 87 -7.26 -3.48 15.58
CA TRP A 87 -7.74 -2.28 16.28
C TRP A 87 -9.16 -2.42 16.83
N TRP A 88 -10.01 -3.13 16.11
CA TRP A 88 -11.43 -3.31 16.44
C TRP A 88 -11.74 -4.71 16.97
N ASN A 89 -10.77 -5.64 16.88
CA ASN A 89 -10.85 -6.96 17.50
C ASN A 89 -10.32 -6.89 18.94
N LYS A 90 -11.16 -7.27 19.91
CA LYS A 90 -10.79 -7.22 21.33
C LYS A 90 -9.83 -8.35 21.75
N ASN A 91 -9.87 -9.48 21.05
CA ASN A 91 -9.08 -10.67 21.36
C ASN A 91 -8.43 -11.21 20.08
N PRO A 92 -7.44 -10.51 19.52
CA PRO A 92 -6.71 -11.02 18.36
C PRO A 92 -5.99 -12.33 18.70
N ASP A 93 -6.03 -13.28 17.77
CA ASP A 93 -5.40 -14.59 17.92
C ASP A 93 -4.26 -14.82 16.90
N ALA A 94 -3.67 -16.02 16.92
CA ALA A 94 -2.57 -16.35 16.02
C ALA A 94 -2.98 -16.45 14.55
N GLN A 95 -4.27 -16.68 14.24
CA GLN A 95 -4.78 -16.66 12.87
C GLN A 95 -4.89 -15.23 12.34
N ASP A 96 -5.23 -14.28 13.20
CA ASP A 96 -5.22 -12.85 12.85
C ASP A 96 -3.82 -12.37 12.44
N ALA A 97 -2.74 -12.97 12.95
CA ALA A 97 -1.38 -12.66 12.48
C ALA A 97 -1.16 -13.00 10.99
N LEU A 98 -1.91 -13.94 10.41
CA LEU A 98 -1.82 -14.31 8.99
C LEU A 98 -2.20 -13.14 8.06
N ILE A 99 -2.99 -12.19 8.56
CA ILE A 99 -3.40 -10.98 7.83
C ILE A 99 -2.19 -10.12 7.43
N LEU A 100 -1.09 -10.17 8.18
CA LEU A 100 0.18 -9.51 7.85
C LEU A 100 0.82 -10.04 6.56
N VAL A 101 0.43 -11.23 6.09
CA VAL A 101 0.86 -11.81 4.81
C VAL A 101 -0.23 -11.65 3.76
N VAL A 102 -1.47 -11.95 4.13
CA VAL A 102 -2.60 -12.02 3.19
C VAL A 102 -2.98 -10.64 2.66
N LEU A 103 -3.05 -9.60 3.49
CA LEU A 103 -3.41 -8.25 3.02
C LEU A 103 -2.37 -7.69 2.05
N PRO A 104 -1.05 -7.69 2.35
CA PRO A 104 -0.07 -7.25 1.36
C PRO A 104 -0.14 -8.04 0.05
N ALA A 105 -0.39 -9.35 0.08
CA ALA A 105 -0.52 -10.15 -1.13
C ALA A 105 -1.70 -9.68 -2.00
N TYR A 106 -2.87 -9.43 -1.41
CA TYR A 106 -4.01 -8.86 -2.13
C TYR A 106 -3.74 -7.44 -2.64
N MET A 107 -3.09 -6.62 -1.82
CA MET A 107 -2.71 -5.27 -2.21
C MET A 107 -1.75 -5.27 -3.40
N ILE A 108 -0.77 -6.18 -3.42
CA ILE A 108 0.16 -6.35 -4.54
C ILE A 108 -0.59 -6.75 -5.80
N ALA A 109 -1.48 -7.75 -5.72
CA ALA A 109 -2.26 -8.21 -6.88
C ALA A 109 -3.13 -7.09 -7.46
N ALA A 110 -3.89 -6.39 -6.61
CA ALA A 110 -4.75 -5.28 -7.04
C ALA A 110 -3.95 -4.10 -7.58
N THR A 111 -2.85 -3.74 -6.90
CA THR A 111 -1.95 -2.66 -7.33
C THR A 111 -1.28 -2.98 -8.64
N GLY A 112 -0.84 -4.23 -8.85
CA GLY A 112 -0.24 -4.66 -10.12
C GLY A 112 -1.16 -4.40 -11.30
N ALA A 113 -2.44 -4.78 -11.19
CA ALA A 113 -3.43 -4.53 -12.23
C ALA A 113 -3.63 -3.02 -12.50
N LEU A 114 -3.79 -2.20 -11.44
CA LEU A 114 -3.97 -0.75 -11.56
C LEU A 114 -2.72 -0.05 -12.11
N ALA A 115 -1.53 -0.47 -11.69
CA ALA A 115 -0.25 0.05 -12.11
C ALA A 115 -0.01 -0.21 -13.61
N LEU A 116 -0.28 -1.44 -14.05
CA LEU A 116 -0.21 -1.82 -15.47
C LEU A 116 -1.24 -1.03 -16.30
N GLY A 117 -2.46 -0.87 -15.80
CA GLY A 117 -3.50 -0.07 -16.44
C GLY A 117 -3.10 1.41 -16.60
N ALA A 118 -2.60 2.05 -15.54
CA ALA A 118 -2.15 3.43 -15.59
C ALA A 118 -0.98 3.63 -16.57
N TRP A 119 -0.01 2.72 -16.55
CA TRP A 119 1.13 2.75 -17.46
C TRP A 119 0.72 2.50 -18.92
N GLY A 120 -0.11 1.49 -19.17
CA GLY A 120 -0.60 1.16 -20.50
C GLY A 120 -1.43 2.31 -21.10
N LEU A 121 -2.25 2.95 -20.28
CA LEU A 121 -3.01 4.14 -20.68
C LEU A 121 -2.10 5.30 -21.08
N GLU A 122 -1.07 5.61 -20.30
CA GLU A 122 -0.08 6.64 -20.65
C GLU A 122 0.58 6.36 -22.00
N ARG A 123 0.97 5.11 -22.26
CA ARG A 123 1.60 4.69 -23.51
C ARG A 123 0.66 4.86 -24.70
N TYR A 124 -0.56 4.35 -24.58
CA TYR A 124 -1.58 4.43 -25.62
C TYR A 124 -1.94 5.88 -25.98
N LEU A 125 -2.09 6.74 -24.97
CA LEU A 125 -2.40 8.15 -25.19
C LEU A 125 -1.22 8.91 -25.82
N THR A 126 0.01 8.42 -25.65
CA THR A 126 1.23 8.99 -26.24
C THR A 126 1.39 8.60 -27.70
N SER A 127 1.12 7.34 -28.07
CA SER A 127 1.17 6.87 -29.46
C SER A 127 0.09 7.48 -30.36
N ARG A 128 -1.01 8.00 -29.80
CA ARG A 128 -2.07 8.68 -30.57
C ARG A 128 -1.77 10.15 -30.92
N ARG A 129 -0.65 10.71 -30.47
CA ARG A 129 -0.23 12.09 -30.77
C ARG A 129 0.91 12.18 -31.79
N SER A 130 1.51 11.06 -32.17
CA SER A 130 2.49 10.93 -33.26
C SER A 130 1.80 10.55 -34.55
#